data_AF-A0A957DM29-F1
#
_entry.id   AF-A0A957DM29-F1
#
_cell.length_a   1.000
_cell.length_b   1.000
_cell.length_c   1.000
_cell.angle_alpha   90.00
_cell.angle_beta   90.00
_cell.angle_gamma   90.00
#
_symmetry.space_group_name_H-M   'P 1'
#
loop_
_entity.id
_entity.type
_entity.pdbx_description
1 polymer ?
#
loop_
_entity_poly.entity_id
_entity_poly.type
_entity_poly.pdbx_seq_one_letter_code
_entity_poly.pdbx_strand_id
1 'polypeptide(L)'
;MKCEELLQYLSDYIDQELDEELTAEAQEHLATCHNCRVVLDSTQQTIFLFREQGKRTIPAQSRSRLFAQLQDAFLKSQTHQ
;
A
#
# COMPACT_ATOMS: atom_id res chain seq x y z
N MET A 1 -5.06 -22.74 -1.86
CA MET A 1 -4.72 -22.46 -0.43
C MET A 1 -5.87 -22.59 0.58
N LYS A 2 -5.52 -22.81 1.85
CA LYS A 2 -6.42 -22.78 3.04
C LYS A 2 -6.56 -21.36 3.61
N CYS A 3 -7.52 -21.17 4.53
CA CYS A 3 -7.74 -19.87 5.19
C CYS A 3 -6.50 -19.38 5.94
N GLU A 4 -5.79 -20.25 6.66
CA GLU A 4 -4.61 -19.89 7.44
C GLU A 4 -3.47 -19.41 6.55
N GLU A 5 -3.29 -20.04 5.39
CA GLU A 5 -2.29 -19.66 4.39
C GLU A 5 -2.64 -18.29 3.78
N LEU A 6 -3.90 -18.07 3.38
CA LEU A 6 -4.34 -16.77 2.87
C LEU A 6 -4.11 -15.66 3.89
N LEU A 7 -4.37 -15.91 5.19
CA LEU A 7 -4.17 -14.93 6.24
C LEU A 7 -2.70 -14.58 6.44
N GLN A 8 -1.77 -15.51 6.20
CA GLN A 8 -0.33 -15.22 6.23
C GLN A 8 0.09 -14.28 5.10
N TYR A 9 -0.52 -14.42 3.93
CA TYR A 9 -0.22 -13.62 2.73
C TYR A 9 -1.13 -12.41 2.53
N LEU A 10 -2.05 -12.14 3.46
CA LEU A 10 -3.10 -11.14 3.27
C LEU A 10 -2.55 -9.72 3.06
N SER A 11 -1.46 -9.36 3.76
CA SER A 11 -0.82 -8.05 3.58
C SER A 11 -0.23 -7.93 2.18
N ASP A 12 0.60 -8.89 1.78
CA ASP A 12 1.24 -8.95 0.47
C ASP A 12 0.20 -8.98 -0.67
N TYR A 13 -0.94 -9.66 -0.46
CA TYR A 13 -2.07 -9.65 -1.38
C TYR A 13 -2.69 -8.24 -1.52
N ILE A 14 -2.90 -7.53 -0.40
CA ILE A 14 -3.42 -6.15 -0.41
C ILE A 14 -2.44 -5.19 -1.09
N ASP A 15 -1.15 -5.37 -0.87
CA ASP A 15 -0.07 -4.54 -1.39
C ASP A 15 0.36 -4.93 -2.83
N GLN A 16 -0.21 -6.00 -3.39
CA GLN A 16 0.07 -6.54 -4.74
C GLN A 16 1.52 -7.02 -4.92
N GLU A 17 2.10 -7.60 -3.85
CA GLU A 17 3.49 -8.07 -3.81
C GLU A 17 3.62 -9.61 -3.95
N LEU A 18 2.49 -10.32 -4.08
CA LEU A 18 2.49 -11.75 -4.37
C LEU A 18 2.88 -12.04 -5.81
N ASP A 19 3.49 -13.19 -6.05
CA ASP A 19 3.69 -13.71 -7.40
C ASP A 19 2.35 -14.07 -8.07
N GLU A 20 2.38 -14.28 -9.39
CA GLU A 20 1.17 -14.50 -10.19
C GLU A 20 0.42 -15.78 -9.80
N GLU A 21 1.14 -16.85 -9.45
CA GLU A 21 0.55 -18.15 -9.10
C GLU A 21 -0.17 -18.04 -7.75
N LEU A 22 0.49 -17.47 -6.75
CA LEU A 22 -0.04 -17.30 -5.42
C LEU A 22 -1.18 -16.27 -5.38
N THR A 23 -1.12 -15.24 -6.23
CA THR A 23 -2.21 -14.29 -6.44
C THR A 23 -3.46 -14.99 -6.98
N ALA A 24 -3.31 -15.87 -7.98
CA ALA A 24 -4.43 -16.61 -8.54
C ALA A 24 -5.08 -17.54 -7.51
N GLU A 25 -4.28 -18.26 -6.72
CA GLU A 25 -4.78 -19.10 -5.63
C GLU A 25 -5.54 -18.30 -4.56
N ALA A 26 -5.01 -17.13 -4.18
CA ALA A 26 -5.67 -16.24 -3.22
C ALA A 26 -7.01 -15.73 -3.76
N GLN A 27 -7.07 -15.36 -5.04
CA GLN A 27 -8.31 -14.94 -5.70
C GLN A 27 -9.36 -16.05 -5.74
N GLU A 28 -8.97 -17.28 -6.07
CA GLU A 28 -9.87 -18.44 -6.07
C GLU A 28 -10.44 -18.70 -4.66
N HIS A 29 -9.59 -18.63 -3.64
CA HIS A 29 -10.02 -18.77 -2.25
C HIS A 29 -11.00 -17.65 -1.85
N LEU A 30 -10.69 -16.40 -2.15
CA LEU A 30 -11.54 -15.25 -1.83
C LEU A 30 -12.89 -15.31 -2.57
N ALA A 31 -12.94 -15.86 -3.78
CA ALA A 31 -14.19 -16.03 -4.51
C ALA A 31 -15.18 -16.98 -3.79
N THR A 32 -14.65 -17.98 -3.07
CA THR A 32 -15.45 -19.07 -2.49
C THR A 32 -15.63 -18.94 -0.97
N CYS A 33 -14.66 -18.36 -0.25
CA CYS A 33 -14.68 -18.24 1.20
C CYS A 33 -15.30 -16.92 1.66
N HIS A 34 -16.43 -16.98 2.37
CA HIS A 34 -17.06 -15.79 2.94
C HIS A 34 -16.23 -15.18 4.08
N ASN A 35 -15.68 -16.00 4.97
CA ASN A 35 -14.93 -15.52 6.14
C ASN A 35 -13.69 -14.71 5.74
N CYS A 36 -12.92 -15.22 4.77
CA CYS A 36 -11.72 -14.52 4.30
C CYS A 36 -12.06 -13.22 3.55
N ARG A 37 -13.20 -13.16 2.84
CA ARG A 37 -13.69 -11.88 2.28
C ARG A 37 -13.99 -10.86 3.35
N VAL A 38 -14.69 -11.24 4.42
CA VAL A 38 -14.99 -10.34 5.54
C VAL A 38 -13.69 -9.82 6.18
N VAL A 39 -12.68 -10.68 6.34
CA VAL A 39 -11.37 -10.27 6.86
C VAL A 39 -10.67 -9.30 5.90
N LEU A 40 -10.65 -9.58 4.60
CA LEU A 40 -10.07 -8.70 3.59
C LEU A 40 -10.75 -7.32 3.60
N ASP A 41 -12.08 -7.29 3.52
CA ASP A 41 -12.87 -6.07 3.46
C ASP A 41 -12.67 -5.21 4.72
N SER A 42 -12.75 -5.81 5.91
CA SER A 42 -12.55 -5.09 7.17
C SER A 42 -11.11 -4.58 7.34
N THR A 43 -10.12 -5.32 6.85
CA THR A 43 -8.71 -4.90 6.84
C THR A 43 -8.51 -3.69 5.93
N GLN A 44 -9.01 -3.75 4.69
CA GLN A 44 -8.97 -2.62 3.75
C GLN A 44 -9.70 -1.39 4.28
N GLN A 45 -10.86 -1.57 4.91
CA GLN A 45 -11.61 -0.49 5.54
C GLN A 45 -10.81 0.16 6.68
N THR A 46 -10.12 -0.65 7.49
CA THR A 46 -9.26 -0.13 8.56
C THR A 46 -8.12 0.71 7.97
N ILE A 47 -7.43 0.20 6.94
CA ILE A 47 -6.38 0.95 6.23
C ILE A 47 -6.92 2.28 5.68
N PHE A 48 -8.10 2.26 5.06
CA PHE A 48 -8.75 3.45 4.54
C PHE A 48 -9.01 4.49 5.63
N LEU A 49 -9.60 4.09 6.76
CA LEU A 49 -9.89 4.97 7.89
C LEU A 49 -8.62 5.62 8.45
N PHE A 50 -7.55 4.85 8.61
CA PHE A 50 -6.25 5.39 9.06
C PHE A 50 -5.66 6.38 8.05
N ARG A 51 -5.76 6.09 6.75
CA ARG A 51 -5.30 7.01 5.69
C ARG A 51 -6.08 8.31 5.68
N GLU A 52 -7.40 8.26 5.84
CA GLU A 52 -8.25 9.47 5.90
C GLU A 52 -7.96 10.32 7.14
N GLN A 53 -7.88 9.70 8.32
CA GLN A 53 -7.59 10.41 9.57
C GLN A 53 -6.15 10.95 9.64
N GLY A 54 -5.22 10.28 8.95
CA GLY A 54 -3.80 10.64 8.88
C GLY A 54 -3.46 11.75 7.89
N LYS A 55 -4.42 12.31 7.15
CA LYS A 55 -4.20 13.41 6.20
C LYS A 55 -3.81 14.70 6.94
N ARG A 56 -2.53 14.81 7.30
CA ARG A 56 -1.93 16.05 7.77
C ARG A 56 -1.50 16.87 6.57
N THR A 57 -2.07 18.06 6.43
CA THR A 57 -1.63 19.01 5.41
C THR A 57 -0.23 19.52 5.76
N ILE A 58 0.74 19.34 4.87
CA ILE A 58 2.04 19.99 5.00
C ILE A 58 1.83 21.50 4.85
N PRO A 59 2.26 22.34 5.83
CA PRO A 59 2.16 23.79 5.70
C PRO A 59 2.83 24.27 4.42
N ALA A 60 2.22 25.26 3.74
CA ALA A 60 2.69 25.73 2.44
C ALA A 60 4.17 26.14 2.44
N GLN A 61 4.64 26.76 3.53
CA GLN A 61 6.04 27.15 3.69
C GLN A 61 6.98 25.94 3.76
N SER A 62 6.64 24.93 4.55
CA SER A 62 7.40 23.67 4.65
C SER A 62 7.43 22.93 3.31
N ARG A 63 6.30 22.91 2.61
CA ARG A 63 6.20 22.34 1.26
C ARG A 63 7.14 23.09 0.30
N SER A 64 7.05 24.42 0.24
CA SER A 64 7.90 25.23 -0.64
C SER A 64 9.40 25.01 -0.37
N ARG A 65 9.81 24.96 0.90
CA ARG A 65 11.20 24.69 1.27
C ARG A 65 11.65 23.31 0.82
N LEU A 66 10.84 22.27 1.03
CA LEU A 66 11.13 20.91 0.60
C LEU A 66 11.32 20.84 -0.92
N PHE A 67 10.39 21.40 -1.70
CA PHE A 67 10.47 21.39 -3.16
C PHE A 67 11.70 22.14 -3.68
N ALA A 68 12.06 23.28 -3.09
CA ALA A 68 13.27 24.01 -3.45
C ALA A 68 14.56 23.18 -3.18
N GLN A 69 14.62 22.49 -2.04
CA GLN A 69 15.76 21.62 -1.71
C GLN A 69 15.86 20.41 -2.63
N LEU A 70 14.72 19.79 -2.98
CA LEU A 70 14.70 18.70 -3.95
C LEU A 70 15.18 19.17 -5.32
N GLN A 71 14.69 20.33 -5.80
CA GLN A 71 15.11 20.89 -7.08
C GLN A 71 16.62 21.17 -7.12
N ASP A 72 17.16 21.81 -6.07
CA ASP A 72 18.61 22.07 -5.96
C ASP A 72 19.43 20.76 -5.94
N ALA A 73 18.97 19.74 -5.21
CA ALA A 73 19.61 18.43 -5.19
C ALA A 73 19.59 17.74 -6.57
N PHE A 74 18.45 17.79 -7.28
CA PHE A 74 18.32 17.25 -8.65
C PHE A 74 19.21 17.95 -9.67
N LEU A 75 19.40 19.27 -9.52
CA LEU A 75 20.30 20.03 -10.38
C LEU A 75 21.76 19.64 -10.09
N LYS A 76 22.15 19.56 -8.83
CA LYS A 76 23.51 19.16 -8.40
C LYS A 76 23.85 17.72 -8.80
N SER A 77 22.88 16.80 -8.76
CA SER A 77 23.10 15.42 -9.21
C SER A 77 23.28 15.31 -10.73
N GLN A 78 22.77 16.28 -11.51
CA GLN A 78 22.98 16.36 -12.96
C GLN A 78 24.31 17.03 -13.35
N THR A 79 24.86 17.90 -12.51
CA THR A 79 26.17 18.54 -12.77
C THR A 79 27.37 17.63 -12.49
N HIS A 80 27.16 16.44 -11.96
CA HIS A 80 28.22 15.46 -11.65
C HIS A 80 28.25 14.25 -12.61
N GLN A 81 27.57 14.34 -13.77
CA GLN A 81 27.70 13.38 -14.88
C GLN A 81 28.44 14.00 -16.07
#